data_AF-A0A7S2QPV6-F1
#
_entry.id   AF-A0A7S2QPV6-F1
#
_cell.length_a   1.000
_cell.length_b   1.000
_cell.length_c   1.000
_cell.angle_alpha   90.00
_cell.angle_beta   90.00
_cell.angle_gamma   90.00
#
_symmetry.space_group_name_H-M   'P 1'
#
loop_
_entity.id
_entity.type
_entity.pdbx_description
1 polymer ?
#
loop_
_entity_poly.entity_id
_entity_poly.type
_entity_poly.pdbx_seq_one_letter_code
_entity_poly.pdbx_strand_id
1 'polypeptide(L)'
;FFVLAGVLSLHSGALTIRRHMCIQKHDHPNEGFLVASSWPREVRHLVSLTMITLVLVPFVSGISALVFGVAYSVAEGWPFVVSFDYSISSIAALSNPLTNVTPSTVMGDFLDIFISLFQYIMTASVTGLVSLLAIVRRVSDGVPDTWCAVLRYAIIYMPLLISLDIFIFGWVLSQLEGWALRTGILYMASSTLGIPNPLTSAVVYTDLGKLVDVTAMIAQISFQGAFIGVMVGHQKVEGLVDSLEGTVSAREGRSETSGSADENELADTA
;
A
#
# COMPACT_ATOMS: atom_id res chain seq x y z
N PHE A 1 13.10 10.83 14.69
CA PHE A 1 13.85 9.86 15.52
C PHE A 1 13.07 8.56 15.75
N PHE A 2 11.79 8.58 16.17
CA PHE A 2 11.00 7.36 16.43
C PHE A 2 10.67 6.49 15.20
N VAL A 3 10.35 7.09 14.04
CA VAL A 3 10.14 6.31 12.79
C VAL A 3 11.45 5.67 12.33
N LEU A 4 12.56 6.42 12.39
CA LEU A 4 13.88 5.88 12.13
C LEU A 4 14.24 4.77 13.14
N ALA A 5 13.89 4.92 14.41
CA ALA A 5 14.09 3.89 15.44
C ALA A 5 13.20 2.66 15.23
N GLY A 6 11.97 2.82 14.73
CA GLY A 6 11.08 1.72 14.35
C GLY A 6 11.60 0.95 13.15
N VAL A 7 12.03 1.66 12.10
CA VAL A 7 12.69 1.07 10.92
C VAL A 7 14.01 0.42 11.31
N LEU A 8 14.81 1.05 12.16
CA LEU A 8 16.06 0.49 12.69
C LEU A 8 15.81 -0.68 13.65
N SER A 9 14.70 -0.71 14.39
CA SER A 9 14.30 -1.84 15.24
C SER A 9 13.85 -3.03 14.40
N LEU A 10 13.02 -2.80 13.38
CA LEU A 10 12.66 -3.80 12.38
C LEU A 10 13.89 -4.31 11.60
N HIS A 11 14.79 -3.41 11.22
CA HIS A 11 16.00 -3.76 10.48
C HIS A 11 17.03 -4.47 11.36
N SER A 12 17.22 -4.05 12.61
CA SER A 12 18.12 -4.73 13.56
C SER A 12 17.55 -6.07 14.02
N GLY A 13 16.23 -6.20 14.16
CA GLY A 13 15.54 -7.49 14.32
C GLY A 13 15.80 -8.40 13.12
N ALA A 14 15.62 -7.90 11.91
CA ALA A 14 15.91 -8.64 10.67
C ALA A 14 17.40 -9.03 10.55
N LEU A 15 18.33 -8.17 10.97
CA LEU A 15 19.77 -8.46 10.98
C LEU A 15 20.18 -9.46 12.06
N THR A 16 19.53 -9.43 13.23
CA THR A 16 19.77 -10.41 14.30
C THR A 16 19.28 -11.78 13.88
N ILE A 17 18.12 -11.84 13.23
CA ILE A 17 17.58 -13.05 12.59
C ILE A 17 18.52 -13.55 11.49
N ARG A 18 19.06 -12.67 10.64
CA ARG A 18 20.05 -13.01 9.60
C ARG A 18 21.31 -13.63 10.19
N ARG A 19 21.75 -13.16 11.37
CA ARG A 19 22.96 -13.67 12.05
C ARG A 19 22.78 -15.07 12.65
N HIS A 20 21.55 -15.45 12.98
CA HIS A 20 21.22 -16.81 13.41
C HIS A 20 20.90 -17.77 12.25
N MET A 21 20.57 -17.25 11.06
CA MET A 21 20.20 -18.06 9.89
C MET A 21 21.29 -18.18 8.82
N CYS A 22 22.58 -17.98 9.16
CA CYS A 22 23.70 -18.33 8.26
C CYS A 22 23.82 -19.86 8.13
N ILE A 23 22.86 -20.45 7.43
CA ILE A 23 22.87 -21.82 6.92
C ILE A 23 23.51 -21.79 5.52
N GLN A 24 24.29 -22.83 5.23
CA GLN A 24 25.06 -22.99 3.99
C GLN A 24 24.24 -22.68 2.73
N LYS A 25 24.85 -21.86 1.87
CA LYS A 25 24.29 -21.37 0.61
C LYS A 25 24.29 -22.51 -0.42
N HIS A 26 23.16 -23.20 -0.58
CA HIS A 26 22.86 -23.90 -1.82
C HIS A 26 22.13 -22.91 -2.74
N ASP A 27 22.71 -22.60 -3.90
CA ASP A 27 22.08 -21.73 -4.89
C ASP A 27 20.80 -22.40 -5.42
N HIS A 28 19.66 -22.04 -4.85
CA HIS A 28 18.36 -22.45 -5.37
C HIS A 28 17.94 -21.46 -6.47
N PRO A 29 17.60 -21.90 -7.70
CA PRO A 29 17.25 -21.02 -8.81
C PRO A 29 15.95 -20.20 -8.62
N ASN A 30 15.33 -20.25 -7.44
CA ASN A 30 14.03 -19.65 -7.11
C ASN A 30 14.14 -18.52 -6.07
N GLU A 31 15.32 -17.91 -5.87
CA GLU A 31 15.45 -16.78 -4.95
C GLU A 31 14.94 -15.48 -5.59
N GLY A 32 14.02 -14.80 -4.91
CA GLY A 32 13.54 -13.49 -5.35
C GLY A 32 14.52 -12.38 -4.96
N PHE A 33 14.58 -11.30 -5.74
CA PHE A 33 15.53 -10.19 -5.53
C PHE A 33 15.54 -9.63 -4.09
N LEU A 34 14.37 -9.61 -3.42
CA LEU A 34 14.21 -9.06 -2.06
C LEU A 34 14.16 -10.11 -0.96
N VAL A 35 14.10 -11.41 -1.29
CA VAL A 35 13.72 -12.44 -0.33
C VAL A 35 14.55 -13.70 -0.55
N ALA A 36 15.32 -14.07 0.45
CA ALA A 36 16.08 -15.32 0.47
C ALA A 36 15.14 -16.53 0.62
N SER A 37 15.43 -17.62 -0.10
CA SER A 37 14.63 -18.85 -0.02
C SER A 37 14.73 -19.52 1.36
N SER A 38 15.84 -19.29 2.06
CA SER A 38 16.14 -19.83 3.40
C SER A 38 15.29 -19.24 4.52
N TRP A 39 14.60 -18.12 4.29
CA TRP A 39 13.80 -17.48 5.34
C TRP A 39 12.46 -18.20 5.56
N PRO A 40 11.95 -18.26 6.81
CA PRO A 40 10.60 -18.74 7.10
C PRO A 40 9.56 -17.99 6.27
N ARG A 41 8.55 -18.70 5.77
CA ARG A 41 7.58 -18.15 4.81
C ARG A 41 6.86 -16.91 5.35
N GLU A 42 6.61 -16.86 6.65
CA GLU A 42 5.93 -15.74 7.34
C GLU A 42 6.79 -14.47 7.28
N VAL A 43 8.09 -14.61 7.57
CA VAL A 43 9.06 -13.51 7.53
C VAL A 43 9.23 -13.01 6.10
N ARG A 44 9.28 -13.93 5.12
CA ARG A 44 9.36 -13.61 3.70
C ARG A 44 8.22 -12.70 3.27
N HIS A 45 6.98 -13.05 3.63
CA HIS A 45 5.83 -12.27 3.22
C HIS A 45 5.76 -10.92 3.94
N LEU A 46 6.10 -10.88 5.23
CA LEU A 46 6.17 -9.63 5.99
C LEU A 46 7.22 -8.68 5.39
N VAL A 47 8.42 -9.17 5.08
CA VAL A 47 9.47 -8.34 4.48
C VAL A 47 9.08 -7.85 3.08
N SER A 48 8.47 -8.69 2.24
CA SER A 48 7.95 -8.23 0.94
C SER A 48 6.91 -7.13 1.10
N LEU A 49 5.95 -7.30 2.01
CA LEU A 49 4.95 -6.27 2.31
C LEU A 49 5.63 -4.99 2.78
N THR A 50 6.53 -5.06 3.76
CA THR A 50 7.24 -3.89 4.28
C THR A 50 8.09 -3.20 3.21
N MET A 51 8.81 -3.95 2.37
CA MET A 51 9.65 -3.38 1.31
C MET A 51 8.80 -2.69 0.24
N ILE A 52 7.71 -3.30 -0.18
CA ILE A 52 6.82 -2.68 -1.16
C ILE A 52 6.19 -1.41 -0.56
N THR A 53 5.61 -1.52 0.63
CA THR A 53 4.80 -0.45 1.23
C THR A 53 5.61 0.70 1.82
N LEU A 54 6.75 0.43 2.48
CA LEU A 54 7.55 1.47 3.15
C LEU A 54 8.79 1.93 2.36
N VAL A 55 9.17 1.22 1.30
CA VAL A 55 10.35 1.59 0.51
C VAL A 55 9.96 1.89 -0.93
N LEU A 56 9.38 0.93 -1.64
CA LEU A 56 9.09 1.09 -3.06
C LEU A 56 8.05 2.18 -3.31
N VAL A 57 6.92 2.14 -2.61
CA VAL A 57 5.83 3.10 -2.83
C VAL A 57 6.26 4.54 -2.49
N PRO A 58 6.83 4.85 -1.31
CA PRO A 58 7.31 6.20 -1.01
C PRO A 58 8.40 6.68 -1.96
N PHE A 59 9.28 5.77 -2.39
CA PHE A 59 10.34 6.13 -3.34
C PHE A 59 9.77 6.53 -4.70
N VAL A 60 8.84 5.74 -5.24
CA VAL A 60 8.22 6.04 -6.53
C VAL A 60 7.37 7.31 -6.43
N SER A 61 6.57 7.46 -5.37
CA SER A 61 5.81 8.70 -5.11
C SER A 61 6.71 9.92 -4.97
N GLY A 62 7.85 9.79 -4.30
CA GLY A 62 8.84 10.87 -4.16
C GLY A 62 9.47 11.27 -5.49
N ILE A 63 9.84 10.31 -6.34
CA ILE A 63 10.35 10.60 -7.69
C ILE A 63 9.28 11.29 -8.53
N SER A 64 8.04 10.79 -8.52
CA SER A 64 6.94 11.44 -9.23
C SER A 64 6.71 12.86 -8.74
N ALA A 65 6.74 13.10 -7.43
CA ALA A 65 6.62 14.43 -6.84
C ALA A 65 7.75 15.38 -7.27
N LEU A 66 8.98 14.88 -7.39
CA LEU A 66 10.11 15.68 -7.91
C LEU A 66 9.90 16.08 -9.37
N VAL A 67 9.55 15.11 -10.23
CA VAL A 67 9.33 15.37 -11.67
C VAL A 67 8.19 16.38 -11.87
N PHE A 68 7.07 16.17 -11.20
CA PHE A 68 5.92 17.06 -11.29
C PHE A 68 6.15 18.41 -10.60
N GLY A 69 6.91 18.44 -9.50
CA GLY A 69 7.32 19.67 -8.84
C GLY A 69 8.12 20.59 -9.76
N VAL A 70 9.04 20.03 -10.56
CA VAL A 70 9.73 20.81 -11.61
C VAL A 70 8.75 21.35 -12.65
N ALA A 71 7.80 20.52 -13.09
CA ALA A 71 6.83 20.92 -14.10
C ALA A 71 5.91 22.06 -13.61
N TYR A 72 5.37 21.98 -12.38
CA TYR A 72 4.61 23.08 -11.77
C TYR A 72 5.45 24.33 -11.55
N SER A 73 6.71 24.18 -11.12
CA SER A 73 7.60 25.34 -10.91
C SER A 73 7.81 26.13 -12.20
N VAL A 74 7.93 25.44 -13.34
CA VAL A 74 8.03 26.08 -14.66
C VAL A 74 6.69 26.66 -15.12
N ALA A 75 5.59 25.93 -14.95
CA ALA A 75 4.28 26.35 -15.44
C ALA A 75 3.68 27.55 -14.67
N GLU A 76 3.81 27.55 -13.35
CA GLU A 76 3.20 28.56 -12.47
C GLU A 76 4.23 29.58 -11.94
N GLY A 77 5.53 29.38 -12.18
CA GLY A 77 6.58 30.25 -11.65
C GLY A 77 6.77 30.15 -10.13
N TRP A 78 6.25 29.08 -9.50
CA TRP A 78 6.38 28.88 -8.06
C TRP A 78 7.81 28.47 -7.67
N PRO A 79 8.25 28.79 -6.44
CA PRO A 79 9.47 28.21 -5.89
C PRO A 79 9.39 26.69 -5.89
N PHE A 80 10.48 26.02 -6.27
CA PHE A 80 10.53 24.55 -6.39
C PHE A 80 10.01 23.81 -5.14
N VAL A 81 10.35 24.30 -3.94
CA VAL A 81 9.90 23.70 -2.67
C VAL A 81 8.37 23.73 -2.55
N VAL A 82 7.72 24.83 -2.96
CA VAL A 82 6.26 24.95 -2.93
C VAL A 82 5.62 24.02 -3.96
N SER A 83 6.19 23.93 -5.17
CA SER A 83 5.71 23.01 -6.21
C SER A 83 5.90 21.54 -5.84
N PHE A 84 6.99 21.21 -5.15
CA PHE A 84 7.25 19.87 -4.63
C PHE A 84 6.24 19.52 -3.52
N ASP A 85 6.05 20.41 -2.54
CA ASP A 85 5.05 20.24 -1.47
C ASP A 85 3.64 20.10 -2.06
N TYR A 86 3.30 20.87 -3.10
CA TYR A 86 2.05 20.74 -3.83
C TYR A 86 1.92 19.35 -4.48
N SER A 87 2.94 18.94 -5.24
CA SER A 87 2.93 17.68 -5.98
C SER A 87 2.87 16.46 -5.07
N ILE A 88 3.64 16.45 -3.96
CA ILE A 88 3.62 15.34 -3.01
C ILE A 88 2.32 15.30 -2.22
N SER A 89 1.72 16.45 -1.91
CA SER A 89 0.42 16.51 -1.25
C SER A 89 -0.67 15.93 -2.13
N SER A 90 -0.63 16.30 -3.42
CA SER A 90 -1.51 15.74 -4.44
C SER A 90 -1.30 14.24 -4.46
N ILE A 91 -0.10 13.72 -4.73
CA ILE A 91 0.22 12.28 -4.83
C ILE A 91 -0.21 11.48 -3.60
N ALA A 92 0.04 11.99 -2.40
CA ALA A 92 -0.34 11.34 -1.15
C ALA A 92 -1.84 11.48 -0.82
N ALA A 93 -2.62 12.15 -1.68
CA ALA A 93 -4.04 12.44 -1.53
C ALA A 93 -4.37 13.11 -0.18
N LEU A 94 -3.52 14.03 0.25
CA LEU A 94 -3.72 14.74 1.52
C LEU A 94 -4.97 15.62 1.43
N SER A 95 -5.92 15.43 2.36
CA SER A 95 -7.09 16.31 2.47
C SER A 95 -6.71 17.72 2.93
N ASN A 96 -5.62 17.83 3.71
CA ASN A 96 -5.01 19.09 4.08
C ASN A 96 -3.66 19.21 3.34
N PRO A 97 -3.62 19.89 2.19
CA PRO A 97 -2.39 19.98 1.42
C PRO A 97 -1.30 20.73 2.21
N LEU A 98 -0.04 20.38 1.96
CA LEU A 98 1.12 20.98 2.62
C LEU A 98 1.33 22.45 2.24
N THR A 99 0.64 22.91 1.21
CA THR A 99 0.64 24.29 0.73
C THR A 99 -0.77 24.73 0.37
N ASN A 100 -1.04 26.03 0.51
CA ASN A 100 -2.34 26.64 0.21
C ASN A 100 -2.39 27.29 -1.18
N VAL A 101 -1.37 27.06 -2.02
CA VAL A 101 -1.37 27.57 -3.39
C VAL A 101 -2.20 26.66 -4.28
N THR A 102 -2.85 27.26 -5.28
CA THR A 102 -3.58 26.54 -6.33
C THR A 102 -3.12 27.08 -7.69
N PRO A 103 -3.11 26.24 -8.74
CA PRO A 103 -2.80 26.70 -10.09
C PRO A 103 -3.66 27.90 -10.47
N SER A 104 -3.04 28.86 -11.16
CA SER A 104 -3.67 30.12 -11.56
C SER A 104 -3.58 30.34 -13.07
N THR A 105 -2.74 29.56 -13.76
CA THR A 105 -2.59 29.60 -15.19
C THR A 105 -3.38 28.48 -15.87
N VAL A 106 -3.81 28.71 -17.10
CA VAL A 106 -4.49 27.68 -17.92
C VAL A 106 -3.60 26.44 -18.10
N MET A 107 -2.28 26.64 -18.20
CA MET A 107 -1.32 25.53 -18.31
C MET A 107 -1.27 24.74 -17.00
N GLY A 108 -1.25 25.42 -15.85
CA GLY A 108 -1.28 24.78 -14.54
C GLY A 108 -2.55 23.98 -14.30
N ASP A 109 -3.73 24.51 -14.68
CA ASP A 109 -5.00 23.78 -14.58
C ASP A 109 -4.98 22.48 -15.41
N PHE A 110 -4.48 22.55 -16.65
CA PHE A 110 -4.36 21.36 -17.50
C PHE A 110 -3.39 20.33 -16.90
N LEU A 111 -2.25 20.81 -16.40
CA LEU A 111 -1.23 19.99 -15.78
C LEU A 111 -1.73 19.35 -14.47
N ASP A 112 -2.57 20.05 -13.71
CA ASP A 112 -3.21 19.54 -12.50
C ASP A 112 -4.18 18.39 -12.76
N ILE A 113 -5.01 18.51 -13.79
CA ILE A 113 -5.89 17.43 -14.25
C ILE A 113 -5.05 16.21 -14.67
N PHE A 114 -3.99 16.44 -15.46
CA PHE A 114 -3.14 15.37 -15.96
C PHE A 114 -2.41 14.62 -14.83
N ILE A 115 -1.84 15.35 -13.87
CA ILE A 115 -1.14 14.76 -12.73
C ILE A 115 -2.09 14.02 -11.81
N SER A 116 -3.28 14.57 -11.56
CA SER A 116 -4.32 13.91 -10.78
C SER A 116 -4.73 12.56 -11.41
N LEU A 117 -4.87 12.50 -12.74
CA LEU A 117 -5.12 11.24 -13.45
C LEU A 117 -3.98 10.25 -13.30
N PHE A 118 -2.73 10.70 -13.48
CA PHE A 118 -1.55 9.85 -13.32
C PHE A 118 -1.44 9.30 -11.89
N GLN A 119 -1.65 10.14 -10.90
CA GLN A 119 -1.68 9.75 -9.50
C GLN A 119 -2.76 8.72 -9.21
N TYR A 120 -3.96 8.89 -9.76
CA TYR A 120 -5.04 7.93 -9.55
C TYR A 120 -4.65 6.54 -10.08
N ILE A 121 -4.06 6.49 -11.28
CA ILE A 121 -3.53 5.25 -11.88
C ILE A 121 -2.42 4.64 -11.01
N MET A 122 -1.49 5.46 -10.53
CA MET A 122 -0.40 5.03 -9.63
C MET A 122 -0.94 4.43 -8.34
N THR A 123 -1.88 5.12 -7.69
CA THR A 123 -2.51 4.68 -6.45
C THR A 123 -3.27 3.37 -6.66
N ALA A 124 -4.05 3.26 -7.74
CA ALA A 124 -4.76 2.03 -8.09
C ALA A 124 -3.80 0.86 -8.35
N SER A 125 -2.68 1.12 -9.01
CA SER A 125 -1.65 0.12 -9.29
C SER A 125 -0.97 -0.37 -8.02
N VAL A 126 -0.65 0.52 -7.08
CA VAL A 126 -0.09 0.16 -5.78
C VAL A 126 -1.09 -0.67 -4.97
N THR A 127 -2.34 -0.20 -4.89
CA THR A 127 -3.44 -0.92 -4.22
C THR A 127 -3.61 -2.33 -4.80
N GLY A 128 -3.59 -2.46 -6.13
CA GLY A 128 -3.65 -3.75 -6.82
C GLY A 128 -2.42 -4.64 -6.60
N LEU A 129 -1.22 -4.06 -6.56
CA LEU A 129 -0.01 -4.85 -6.27
C LEU A 129 -0.03 -5.39 -4.84
N VAL A 130 -0.46 -4.56 -3.87
CA VAL A 130 -0.55 -4.96 -2.46
C VAL A 130 -1.62 -6.02 -2.27
N SER A 131 -2.75 -5.94 -2.98
CA SER A 131 -3.82 -6.96 -2.91
C SER A 131 -3.36 -8.35 -3.37
N LEU A 132 -2.36 -8.42 -4.26
CA LEU A 132 -1.78 -9.67 -4.76
C LEU A 132 -0.74 -10.31 -3.82
N LEU A 133 -0.37 -9.66 -2.71
CA LEU A 133 0.67 -10.19 -1.82
C LEU A 133 0.23 -11.48 -1.12
N ALA A 134 1.17 -12.42 -0.99
CA ALA A 134 0.89 -13.73 -0.41
C ALA A 134 0.40 -13.68 1.05
N ILE A 135 0.77 -12.66 1.82
CA ILE A 135 0.24 -12.43 3.17
C ILE A 135 -1.26 -12.12 3.13
N VAL A 136 -1.69 -11.31 2.16
CA VAL A 136 -3.09 -10.91 1.98
C VAL A 136 -3.93 -12.11 1.62
N ARG A 137 -3.46 -12.93 0.67
CA ARG A 137 -4.09 -14.21 0.31
C ARG A 137 -4.25 -15.14 1.51
N ARG A 138 -3.19 -15.33 2.31
CA ARG A 138 -3.26 -16.17 3.52
C ARG A 138 -4.29 -15.67 4.53
N VAL A 139 -4.41 -14.36 4.70
CA VAL A 139 -5.43 -13.78 5.59
C VAL A 139 -6.82 -14.06 5.00
N SER A 140 -7.00 -13.90 3.69
CA SER A 140 -8.23 -14.23 2.97
C SER A 140 -8.64 -15.70 3.17
N ASP A 141 -7.70 -16.63 2.95
CA ASP A 141 -7.93 -18.08 3.12
C ASP A 141 -8.28 -18.46 4.57
N GLY A 142 -7.90 -17.63 5.54
CA GLY A 142 -8.25 -17.81 6.95
C GLY A 142 -9.64 -17.30 7.32
N VAL A 143 -10.32 -16.57 6.43
CA VAL A 143 -11.68 -16.08 6.67
C VAL A 143 -12.68 -17.21 6.37
N PRO A 144 -13.60 -17.53 7.29
CA PRO A 144 -14.61 -18.57 7.04
C PRO A 144 -15.51 -18.25 5.84
N ASP A 145 -15.82 -19.23 5.00
CA ASP A 145 -16.56 -19.10 3.73
C ASP A 145 -18.06 -18.77 3.88
N THR A 146 -18.37 -17.67 4.56
CA THR A 146 -19.73 -17.23 4.86
C THR A 146 -19.88 -15.73 4.62
N TRP A 147 -21.03 -15.30 4.10
CA TRP A 147 -21.33 -13.87 3.95
C TRP A 147 -21.28 -13.10 5.28
N CYS A 148 -21.61 -13.78 6.40
CA CYS A 148 -21.50 -13.18 7.72
C CYS A 148 -20.05 -12.84 8.08
N ALA A 149 -19.08 -13.69 7.71
CA ALA A 149 -17.66 -13.41 7.95
C ALA A 149 -17.18 -12.22 7.11
N VAL A 150 -17.52 -12.18 5.82
CA VAL A 150 -17.20 -11.03 4.93
C VAL A 150 -17.74 -9.73 5.49
N LEU A 151 -19.04 -9.69 5.84
CA LEU A 151 -19.67 -8.49 6.38
C LEU A 151 -19.08 -8.09 7.74
N ARG A 152 -18.72 -9.06 8.59
CA ARG A 152 -18.02 -8.78 9.85
C ARG A 152 -16.65 -8.15 9.62
N TYR A 153 -15.89 -8.66 8.65
CA TYR A 153 -14.61 -8.08 8.27
C TYR A 153 -14.75 -6.66 7.74
N ALA A 154 -15.69 -6.44 6.82
CA ALA A 154 -15.90 -5.13 6.21
C ALA A 154 -16.47 -4.08 7.19
N ILE A 155 -17.41 -4.45 8.05
CA ILE A 155 -18.16 -3.49 8.89
C ILE A 155 -17.53 -3.32 10.28
N ILE A 156 -16.88 -4.35 10.82
CA ILE A 156 -16.35 -4.31 12.18
C ILE A 156 -14.83 -4.21 12.17
N TYR A 157 -14.15 -5.18 11.55
CA TYR A 157 -12.69 -5.23 11.63
C TYR A 157 -12.01 -4.11 10.86
N MET A 158 -12.47 -3.77 9.65
CA MET A 158 -11.88 -2.70 8.86
C MET A 158 -12.00 -1.32 9.55
N PRO A 159 -13.18 -0.85 10.01
CA PRO A 159 -13.26 0.43 10.70
C PRO A 159 -12.45 0.48 12.00
N LEU A 160 -12.36 -0.64 12.73
CA LEU A 160 -11.53 -0.72 13.94
C LEU A 160 -10.04 -0.56 13.62
N LEU A 161 -9.55 -1.22 12.56
CA LEU A 161 -8.16 -1.11 12.12
C LEU A 161 -7.82 0.30 11.62
N ILE A 162 -8.70 0.90 10.81
CA ILE A 162 -8.53 2.28 10.35
C ILE A 162 -8.58 3.27 11.52
N SER A 163 -9.48 3.06 12.49
CA SER A 163 -9.55 3.91 13.69
C SER A 163 -8.28 3.82 14.53
N LEU A 164 -7.70 2.63 14.66
CA LEU A 164 -6.42 2.42 15.34
C LEU A 164 -5.29 3.15 14.62
N ASP A 165 -5.24 3.06 13.29
CA ASP A 165 -4.25 3.74 12.46
C ASP A 165 -4.33 5.27 12.61
N ILE A 166 -5.55 5.82 12.50
CA ILE A 166 -5.85 7.25 12.74
C ILE A 166 -5.38 7.68 14.13
N PHE A 167 -5.63 6.86 15.16
CA PHE A 167 -5.22 7.16 16.52
C PHE A 167 -3.69 7.20 16.66
N ILE A 168 -2.99 6.20 16.13
CA ILE A 168 -1.53 6.10 16.22
C ILE A 168 -0.87 7.27 15.50
N PHE A 169 -1.19 7.49 14.22
CA PHE A 169 -0.56 8.56 13.44
C PHE A 169 -1.03 9.95 13.88
N GLY A 170 -2.29 10.10 14.28
CA GLY A 170 -2.79 11.35 14.86
C GLY A 170 -2.12 11.69 16.18
N TRP A 171 -1.84 10.70 17.04
CA TRP A 171 -1.04 10.90 18.25
C TRP A 171 0.39 11.32 17.92
N VAL A 172 1.07 10.62 17.01
CA VAL A 172 2.44 10.97 16.60
C VAL A 172 2.51 12.40 16.05
N LEU A 173 1.62 12.77 15.13
CA LEU A 173 1.56 14.14 14.58
C LEU A 173 1.28 15.18 15.66
N SER A 174 0.39 14.88 16.62
CA SER A 174 0.13 15.81 17.73
C SER A 174 1.39 16.13 18.54
N GLN A 175 2.27 15.15 18.75
CA GLN A 175 3.53 15.35 19.46
C GLN A 175 4.53 16.15 18.62
N LEU A 176 4.59 15.91 17.31
CA LEU A 176 5.53 16.58 16.41
C LEU A 176 5.18 18.05 16.18
N GLU A 177 3.90 18.35 16.05
CA GLU A 177 3.40 19.70 15.77
C GLU A 177 3.01 20.47 17.03
N GLY A 178 3.12 19.87 18.22
CA GLY A 178 2.75 20.49 19.49
C GLY A 178 1.23 20.74 19.63
N TRP A 179 0.41 19.92 18.96
CA TRP A 179 -1.04 20.04 19.02
C TRP A 179 -1.64 19.29 20.21
N ALA A 180 -2.86 19.67 20.58
CA ALA A 180 -3.69 18.81 21.43
C ALA A 180 -3.95 17.47 20.71
N LEU A 181 -3.96 16.37 21.47
CA LEU A 181 -4.20 15.02 20.93
C LEU A 181 -5.46 14.93 20.06
N ARG A 182 -6.56 15.56 20.51
CA ARG A 182 -7.81 15.61 19.75
C ARG A 182 -7.62 16.22 18.36
N THR A 183 -6.82 17.28 18.23
CA THR A 183 -6.54 17.94 16.96
C THR A 183 -5.77 17.01 16.02
N GLY A 184 -4.75 16.31 16.52
CA GLY A 184 -4.00 15.34 15.73
C GLY A 184 -4.86 14.17 15.23
N ILE A 185 -5.74 13.63 16.09
CA ILE A 185 -6.69 12.57 15.70
C ILE A 185 -7.68 13.07 14.64
N LEU A 186 -8.27 14.26 14.82
CA LEU A 186 -9.22 14.82 13.85
C LEU A 186 -8.55 15.16 12.52
N TYR A 187 -7.31 15.67 12.56
CA TYR A 187 -6.50 15.90 11.37
C TYR A 187 -6.30 14.60 10.60
N MET A 188 -5.75 13.57 11.26
CA MET A 188 -5.46 12.30 10.63
C MET A 188 -6.73 11.59 10.15
N ALA A 189 -7.84 11.69 10.88
CA ALA A 189 -9.14 11.17 10.46
C ALA A 189 -9.63 11.84 9.18
N SER A 190 -9.46 13.16 9.06
CA SER A 190 -9.86 13.91 7.85
C SER A 190 -9.08 13.44 6.63
N SER A 191 -7.74 13.36 6.76
CA SER A 191 -6.84 12.90 5.70
C SER A 191 -7.11 11.46 5.30
N THR A 192 -7.20 10.56 6.29
CA THR A 192 -7.38 9.10 6.08
C THR A 192 -8.72 8.77 5.42
N LEU A 193 -9.77 9.51 5.78
CA LEU A 193 -11.13 9.30 5.26
C LEU A 193 -11.42 10.15 4.01
N GLY A 194 -10.48 10.99 3.56
CA GLY A 194 -10.65 11.83 2.37
C GLY A 194 -11.78 12.85 2.50
N ILE A 195 -12.01 13.40 3.71
CA ILE A 195 -13.13 14.32 3.95
C ILE A 195 -12.80 15.67 3.29
N PRO A 196 -13.59 16.15 2.31
CA PRO A 196 -13.28 17.39 1.58
C PRO A 196 -13.24 18.63 2.48
N ASN A 197 -14.08 18.65 3.53
CA ASN A 197 -14.07 19.68 4.55
C ASN A 197 -13.37 19.11 5.80
N PRO A 198 -12.10 19.47 6.05
CA PRO A 198 -11.34 18.87 7.14
C PRO A 198 -12.00 19.15 8.49
N LEU A 199 -11.93 18.17 9.39
CA LEU A 199 -12.53 18.22 10.73
C LEU A 199 -11.77 19.18 11.68
N THR A 200 -10.64 19.72 11.23
CA THR A 200 -9.82 20.69 11.95
C THR A 200 -9.10 21.60 10.96
N SER A 201 -8.80 22.83 11.39
CA SER A 201 -8.04 23.81 10.62
C SER A 201 -6.52 23.73 10.84
N ALA A 202 -6.04 22.67 11.50
CA ALA A 202 -4.62 22.48 11.76
C ALA A 202 -3.88 22.20 10.45
N VAL A 203 -2.68 22.77 10.31
CA VAL A 203 -1.81 22.61 9.14
C VAL A 203 -0.44 22.16 9.62
N VAL A 204 0.12 21.12 9.02
CA VAL A 204 1.43 20.58 9.38
C VAL A 204 2.54 21.54 8.96
N TYR A 205 3.33 22.03 9.93
CA TYR A 205 4.37 23.01 9.68
C TYR A 205 5.77 22.39 9.69
N THR A 206 6.02 21.41 10.55
CA THR A 206 7.38 20.86 10.70
C THR A 206 7.72 19.90 9.57
N ASP A 207 8.94 19.94 9.06
CA ASP A 207 9.39 19.02 7.99
C ASP A 207 9.23 17.54 8.38
N LEU A 208 9.47 17.24 9.66
CA LEU A 208 9.29 15.90 10.19
C LEU A 208 7.81 15.51 10.25
N GLY A 209 6.92 16.45 10.60
CA GLY A 209 5.47 16.26 10.53
C GLY A 209 5.02 15.97 9.11
N LYS A 210 5.48 16.74 8.11
CA LYS A 210 5.15 16.54 6.70
C LYS A 210 5.56 15.14 6.23
N LEU A 211 6.77 14.71 6.58
CA LEU A 211 7.26 13.36 6.27
C LEU A 211 6.38 12.27 6.91
N VAL A 212 5.99 12.44 8.17
CA VAL A 212 5.12 11.48 8.87
C VAL A 212 3.73 11.44 8.25
N ASP A 213 3.16 12.59 7.88
CA ASP A 213 1.85 12.69 7.25
C ASP A 213 1.81 11.96 5.90
N VAL A 214 2.80 12.23 5.04
CA VAL A 214 2.94 11.53 3.74
C VAL A 214 3.16 10.03 3.94
N THR A 215 3.99 9.63 4.90
CA THR A 215 4.24 8.21 5.19
C THR A 215 2.98 7.50 5.69
N ALA A 216 2.19 8.17 6.54
CA ALA A 216 0.93 7.64 7.05
C ALA A 216 -0.08 7.42 5.91
N MET A 217 -0.21 8.37 4.98
CA MET A 217 -1.10 8.20 3.83
C MET A 217 -0.67 7.05 2.92
N ILE A 218 0.64 6.86 2.70
CA ILE A 218 1.14 5.74 1.90
C ILE A 218 0.87 4.39 2.59
N ALA A 219 1.06 4.34 3.91
CA ALA A 219 0.72 3.17 4.71
C ALA A 219 -0.79 2.87 4.61
N GLN A 220 -1.63 3.91 4.64
CA GLN A 220 -3.08 3.77 4.50
C GLN A 220 -3.50 3.27 3.11
N ILE A 221 -2.92 3.79 2.02
CA ILE A 221 -3.17 3.28 0.66
C ILE A 221 -2.82 1.78 0.58
N SER A 222 -1.69 1.41 1.18
CA SER A 222 -1.27 0.00 1.24
C SER A 222 -2.25 -0.85 2.05
N PHE A 223 -2.73 -0.35 3.19
CA PHE A 223 -3.74 -1.01 4.00
C PHE A 223 -5.05 -1.23 3.23
N GLN A 224 -5.51 -0.23 2.46
CA GLN A 224 -6.67 -0.35 1.58
C GLN A 224 -6.48 -1.44 0.52
N GLY A 225 -5.30 -1.51 -0.11
CA GLY A 225 -4.97 -2.57 -1.06
C GLY A 225 -5.01 -3.97 -0.44
N ALA A 226 -4.44 -4.12 0.76
CA ALA A 226 -4.50 -5.38 1.49
C ALA A 226 -5.95 -5.77 1.82
N PHE A 227 -6.77 -4.81 2.28
CA PHE A 227 -8.18 -5.04 2.56
C PHE A 227 -8.96 -5.47 1.31
N ILE A 228 -8.78 -4.77 0.19
CA ILE A 228 -9.41 -5.14 -1.09
C ILE A 228 -9.01 -6.56 -1.48
N GLY A 229 -7.73 -6.94 -1.31
CA GLY A 229 -7.28 -8.30 -1.60
C GLY A 229 -7.95 -9.36 -0.73
N VAL A 230 -8.12 -9.11 0.56
CA VAL A 230 -8.86 -10.02 1.46
C VAL A 230 -10.33 -10.14 1.04
N MET A 231 -10.95 -9.03 0.64
CA MET A 231 -12.37 -9.04 0.24
C MET A 231 -12.59 -9.74 -1.09
N VAL A 232 -11.75 -9.46 -2.09
CA VAL A 232 -11.86 -10.03 -3.44
C VAL A 232 -11.50 -11.51 -3.44
N GLY A 233 -10.48 -11.93 -2.66
CA GLY A 233 -10.07 -13.34 -2.56
C GLY A 233 -10.95 -14.21 -1.67
N HIS A 234 -12.10 -13.72 -1.21
CA HIS A 234 -13.02 -14.51 -0.40
C HIS A 234 -13.95 -15.32 -1.30
N GLN A 235 -14.08 -16.63 -1.07
CA GLN A 235 -14.82 -17.56 -1.96
C GLN A 235 -16.25 -17.13 -2.29
N LYS A 236 -16.97 -16.49 -1.35
CA LYS A 236 -18.34 -15.97 -1.61
C LYS A 236 -18.36 -14.78 -2.57
N VAL A 237 -17.33 -13.94 -2.53
CA VAL A 237 -17.19 -12.80 -3.44
C VAL A 237 -16.77 -13.33 -4.82
N GLU A 238 -15.83 -14.26 -4.88
CA GLU A 238 -15.47 -14.97 -6.12
C GLU A 238 -16.68 -15.64 -6.77
N GLY A 239 -17.48 -16.39 -6.00
CA GLY A 239 -18.70 -17.02 -6.53
C GLY A 239 -19.78 -16.03 -6.99
N LEU A 240 -19.82 -14.82 -6.41
CA LEU A 240 -20.68 -13.74 -6.92
C LEU A 240 -20.15 -13.21 -8.25
N VAL A 241 -18.84 -13.00 -8.37
CA VAL A 241 -18.19 -12.58 -9.62
C VAL A 241 -18.41 -13.64 -10.71
N ASP A 242 -18.19 -14.92 -10.41
CA ASP A 242 -18.46 -16.04 -11.32
C ASP A 242 -19.93 -16.10 -11.76
N SER A 243 -20.86 -15.76 -10.86
CA SER A 243 -22.28 -15.68 -11.20
C SER A 243 -22.61 -14.51 -12.13
N LEU A 244 -21.85 -13.42 -12.08
CA LEU A 244 -22.06 -12.22 -12.89
C LEU A 244 -21.35 -12.30 -14.25
N GLU A 245 -20.11 -12.80 -14.26
CA GLU A 245 -19.27 -12.92 -15.47
C GLU A 245 -19.50 -14.25 -16.20
N GLY A 246 -20.13 -15.22 -15.54
CA GLY A 246 -20.18 -16.60 -15.97
C GLY A 246 -18.93 -17.37 -15.53
N THR A 247 -19.07 -18.66 -15.27
CA THR A 247 -17.96 -19.49 -14.81
C THR A 247 -16.93 -19.67 -15.93
N VAL A 248 -15.74 -19.07 -15.76
CA VAL A 248 -14.60 -19.26 -16.67
C VAL A 248 -14.00 -20.69 -16.57
N SER A 249 -14.43 -21.47 -15.57
CA SER A 249 -14.01 -22.85 -15.27
C SER A 249 -14.19 -23.89 -16.39
N ALA A 250 -14.72 -23.51 -17.56
CA ALA A 250 -14.91 -24.43 -18.68
C ALA A 250 -13.63 -24.73 -19.51
N ARG A 251 -12.46 -24.10 -19.27
CA ARG A 251 -11.31 -24.23 -20.21
C ARG A 251 -9.97 -24.76 -19.69
N GLU A 252 -9.67 -24.75 -18.40
CA GLU A 252 -8.35 -25.23 -17.91
C GLU A 252 -8.33 -26.68 -17.41
N GLY A 253 -9.47 -27.28 -17.11
CA GLY A 253 -9.58 -28.71 -16.75
C GLY A 253 -9.34 -29.70 -17.90
N ARG A 254 -8.86 -29.26 -19.07
CA ARG A 254 -8.60 -30.12 -20.24
C ARG A 254 -7.13 -30.28 -20.61
N SER A 255 -6.19 -29.62 -19.92
CA SER A 255 -4.77 -29.68 -20.29
C SER A 255 -3.89 -30.56 -19.40
N GLU A 256 -4.29 -30.90 -18.17
CA GLU A 256 -3.43 -31.69 -17.27
C GLU A 256 -3.75 -33.19 -17.28
N THR A 257 -4.93 -33.61 -17.77
CA THR A 257 -5.34 -35.03 -17.80
C THR A 257 -4.95 -35.80 -19.06
N SER A 258 -4.32 -35.17 -20.07
CA SER A 258 -3.88 -35.86 -21.30
C SER A 258 -2.37 -36.13 -21.38
N GLY A 259 -1.60 -35.80 -20.34
CA GLY A 259 -0.13 -35.93 -20.38
C GLY A 259 0.44 -37.16 -19.65
N SER A 260 -0.34 -37.84 -18.82
CA SER A 260 0.16 -38.94 -17.95
C SER A 260 -0.34 -40.33 -18.33
N ALA A 261 -1.16 -40.46 -19.37
CA ALA A 261 -1.62 -41.77 -19.85
C ALA A 261 -0.63 -42.45 -20.82
N ASP A 262 0.14 -41.68 -21.60
CA ASP A 262 1.02 -42.26 -22.63
C ASP A 262 2.44 -42.62 -22.13
N GLU A 263 2.84 -42.15 -20.94
CA GLU A 263 4.19 -42.44 -20.42
C GLU A 263 4.29 -43.80 -19.67
N ASN A 264 3.16 -44.41 -19.30
CA ASN A 264 3.13 -45.72 -18.66
C ASN A 264 2.94 -46.90 -19.65
N GLU A 265 2.60 -46.66 -20.92
CA GLU A 265 2.44 -47.76 -21.88
C GLU A 265 3.77 -48.15 -22.57
N LEU A 266 4.80 -47.30 -22.49
CA LEU A 266 6.14 -47.56 -23.03
C LEU A 266 7.10 -48.24 -22.04
N ALA A 267 6.73 -48.35 -20.76
CA ALA A 267 7.54 -49.03 -19.75
C ALA A 267 7.26 -50.54 -19.64
N ASP A 268 6.12 -51.02 -20.15
CA ASP A 268 5.72 -52.43 -20.07
C ASP A 268 6.03 -53.26 -21.34
N THR A 269 6.74 -52.69 -22.32
CA THR A 269 7.11 -53.38 -23.58
C THR A 269 8.63 -53.52 -23.84
N ALA A 270 9.48 -53.24 -22.84
CA ALA A 270 10.93 -53.46 -22.89
C ALA A 270 11.40 -54.47 -21.84
#